data_AF-A0A3A4VDR9-F1
#
_entry.id   AF-A0A3A4VDR9-F1
#
_cell.length_a   1.000
_cell.length_b   1.000
_cell.length_c   1.000
_cell.angle_alpha   90.00
_cell.angle_beta   90.00
_cell.angle_gamma   90.00
#
_symmetry.space_group_name_H-M   'P 1'
#
loop_
_entity.id
_entity.type
_entity.pdbx_description
1 polymer ?
#
loop_
_entity_poly.entity_id
_entity_poly.type
_entity_poly.pdbx_seq_one_letter_code
_entity_poly.pdbx_strand_id
1 'polypeptide(L)'
;MFEVAQVVLAEKGKHATGEESIGELLARQQIVTTDQAENMKRMYGFRNRLVHAYGTLSDEKVAEYLRDHLSEIEELLVTLRGFASK
;
A
#
# COMPACT_ATOMS: atom_id res chain seq x y z
N MET A 1 -5.24 -4.79 0.78
CA MET A 1 -4.08 -4.20 1.47
C MET A 1 -4.39 -2.81 1.99
N PHE A 2 -4.81 -1.85 1.15
CA PHE A 2 -5.27 -0.54 1.62
C PHE A 2 -6.43 -0.61 2.62
N GLU A 3 -7.41 -1.49 2.38
CA GLU A 3 -8.49 -1.74 3.36
C GLU A 3 -7.97 -2.27 4.71
N VAL A 4 -7.02 -3.22 4.68
CA VAL A 4 -6.38 -3.76 5.90
C VAL A 4 -5.63 -2.66 6.64
N ALA A 5 -4.89 -1.82 5.91
CA ALA A 5 -4.23 -0.66 6.48
C ALA A 5 -5.21 0.35 7.10
N GLN A 6 -6.38 0.54 6.49
CA GLN A 6 -7.45 1.38 7.05
C GLN A 6 -8.00 0.80 8.35
N VAL A 7 -8.16 -0.52 8.44
CA VAL A 7 -8.58 -1.21 9.68
C VAL A 7 -7.55 -0.99 10.78
N VAL A 8 -6.25 -1.16 10.48
CA VAL A 8 -5.16 -0.90 11.45
C VAL A 8 -5.17 0.56 11.93
N LEU A 9 -5.45 1.52 11.06
CA LEU A 9 -5.61 2.93 11.46
C LEU A 9 -6.85 3.14 12.33
N ALA A 10 -7.97 2.48 12.01
CA ALA A 10 -9.22 2.58 12.76
C ALA A 10 -9.06 2.06 14.19
N GLU A 11 -8.30 0.98 14.40
CA GLU A 11 -7.94 0.47 15.74
C GLU A 11 -7.16 1.50 16.58
N LYS A 12 -6.49 2.46 15.94
CA LYS A 12 -5.80 3.60 16.58
C LYS A 12 -6.68 4.85 16.70
N GLY A 13 -7.96 4.77 16.36
CA GLY A 13 -8.87 5.91 16.30
C GLY A 13 -8.50 6.93 15.22
N LYS A 14 -7.83 6.48 14.15
CA LYS A 14 -7.41 7.31 13.01
C LYS A 14 -8.13 6.85 11.74
N HIS A 15 -8.26 7.77 10.79
CA HIS A 15 -8.84 7.47 9.48
C HIS A 15 -8.11 8.30 8.43
N ALA A 16 -7.55 7.64 7.42
CA ALA A 16 -7.01 8.33 6.25
C ALA A 16 -8.16 8.89 5.40
N THR A 17 -7.97 10.06 4.79
CA THR A 17 -9.00 10.73 3.96
C THR A 17 -9.09 10.16 2.55
N GLY A 18 -8.07 9.42 2.13
CA GLY A 18 -7.96 8.75 0.84
C GLY A 18 -6.87 7.68 0.87
N GLU A 19 -6.92 6.71 -0.04
CA GLU A 19 -5.95 5.61 -0.08
C GLU A 19 -4.50 6.08 -0.28
N GLU A 20 -4.31 7.19 -1.00
CA GLU A 20 -3.01 7.83 -1.22
C GLU A 20 -2.36 8.36 0.06
N SER A 21 -3.17 8.67 1.08
CA SER A 21 -2.72 9.23 2.36
C SER A 21 -2.52 8.17 3.45
N ILE A 22 -2.91 6.91 3.20
CA ILE A 22 -2.82 5.82 4.18
C ILE A 22 -1.38 5.59 4.63
N GLY A 23 -0.43 5.51 3.69
CA GLY A 23 0.98 5.24 4.01
C GLY A 23 1.59 6.33 4.89
N GLU A 24 1.35 7.60 4.55
CA GLU A 24 1.81 8.75 5.33
C GLU A 24 1.25 8.72 6.76
N LEU A 25 -0.03 8.42 6.91
CA LEU A 25 -0.66 8.36 8.22
C LEU A 25 -0.14 7.19 9.05
N LEU A 26 0.08 6.02 8.45
CA LEU A 26 0.70 4.87 9.13
C LEU A 26 2.13 5.17 9.61
N ALA A 27 2.95 5.86 8.79
CA ALA A 27 4.30 6.25 9.16
C ALA A 27 4.30 7.26 10.32
N ARG A 28 3.37 8.23 10.31
CA ARG A 28 3.17 9.16 11.44
C ARG A 28 2.79 8.45 12.74
N GLN A 29 2.12 7.30 12.66
CA GLN A 29 1.81 6.45 13.81
C GLN A 29 2.94 5.46 14.15
N GLN A 30 4.08 5.53 13.46
CA GLN A 30 5.23 4.62 13.61
C GLN A 30 4.87 3.13 13.41
N ILE A 31 3.83 2.85 12.62
CA ILE A 31 3.39 1.48 12.30
C ILE A 31 4.20 0.90 11.15
N VAL A 32 4.61 1.76 10.22
CA VAL A 32 5.48 1.43 9.09
C VAL A 32 6.62 2.45 9.02
N THR A 33 7.69 2.09 8.33
CA THR A 33 8.79 3.02 8.02
C THR A 33 8.39 4.01 6.93
N THR A 34 9.15 5.11 6.79
CA THR A 34 8.97 6.06 5.69
C THR A 34 9.12 5.40 4.32
N ASP A 35 10.08 4.48 4.18
CA ASP A 35 10.29 3.74 2.93
C ASP A 35 9.06 2.88 2.59
N GLN A 36 8.52 2.16 3.58
CA GLN A 36 7.29 1.39 3.40
C GLN A 36 6.08 2.28 3.04
N ALA A 37 5.99 3.49 3.59
CA ALA A 37 4.94 4.45 3.22
C ALA A 37 5.06 4.93 1.77
N GLU A 38 6.29 5.20 1.30
CA GLU A 38 6.54 5.54 -0.10
C GLU A 38 6.25 4.35 -1.03
N ASN A 39 6.54 3.12 -0.60
CA ASN A 39 6.18 1.91 -1.34
C ASN A 39 4.66 1.83 -1.51
N MET A 40 3.88 2.06 -0.45
CA MET A 40 2.41 2.09 -0.52
C MET A 40 1.90 3.15 -1.50
N LYS A 41 2.52 4.33 -1.54
CA LYS A 41 2.16 5.39 -2.49
C LYS A 41 2.43 4.98 -3.94
N ARG A 42 3.56 4.31 -4.22
CA ARG A 42 3.85 3.76 -5.55
C ARG A 42 2.83 2.69 -5.94
N MET A 43 2.48 1.80 -5.01
CA MET A 43 1.48 0.77 -5.24
C MET A 43 0.09 1.34 -5.54
N TYR A 44 -0.32 2.39 -4.83
CA TYR A 44 -1.56 3.10 -5.11
C TYR A 44 -1.56 3.67 -6.54
N GLY A 45 -0.46 4.34 -6.93
CA GLY A 45 -0.30 4.86 -8.28
C GLY A 45 -0.37 3.78 -9.36
N PHE A 46 0.27 2.64 -9.12
CA PHE A 46 0.21 1.50 -10.04
C PHE A 46 -1.19 0.90 -10.15
N ARG A 47 -1.88 0.66 -9.01
CA ARG A 47 -3.28 0.21 -8.98
C ARG A 47 -4.17 1.15 -9.77
N ASN A 48 -4.06 2.47 -9.55
CA ASN A 48 -4.85 3.45 -10.27
C ASN A 48 -4.61 3.38 -11.78
N ARG A 49 -3.36 3.18 -12.20
CA ARG A 49 -3.03 3.02 -13.61
C ARG A 49 -3.58 1.72 -14.18
N LEU A 50 -3.54 0.62 -13.44
CA LEU A 50 -4.17 -0.63 -13.85
C LEU A 50 -5.68 -0.50 -14.00
N VAL A 51 -6.37 0.15 -13.05
CA VAL A 51 -7.83 0.28 -13.06
C VAL A 51 -8.32 1.24 -14.14
N HIS A 52 -7.66 2.40 -14.27
CA HIS A 52 -8.14 3.48 -15.15
C HIS A 52 -7.49 3.50 -16.54
N ALA A 53 -6.34 2.86 -16.71
CA ALA A 53 -5.52 2.93 -17.91
C ALA A 53 -5.16 1.53 -18.44
N TYR A 54 -5.91 0.48 -18.08
CA TYR A 54 -5.67 -0.90 -18.52
C TYR A 54 -5.50 -1.02 -20.05
N GLY A 55 -6.34 -0.33 -20.82
CA GLY A 55 -6.25 -0.34 -22.29
C GLY A 55 -5.03 0.38 -22.89
N THR A 56 -4.20 1.03 -22.06
CA THR A 56 -2.99 1.77 -22.47
C THR A 56 -1.70 1.23 -21.84
N LEU A 57 -1.82 0.25 -20.95
CA LEU A 57 -0.68 -0.43 -20.34
C LEU A 57 -0.38 -1.69 -21.13
N SER A 58 0.89 -1.93 -21.45
CA SER A 58 1.30 -3.20 -22.04
C SER A 58 1.42 -4.26 -20.96
N ASP A 59 1.06 -5.50 -21.28
CA ASP A 59 1.15 -6.63 -20.35
C ASP A 59 2.58 -6.82 -19.83
N GLU A 60 3.59 -6.53 -20.65
CA GLU A 60 5.01 -6.61 -20.26
C GLU A 60 5.34 -5.62 -19.15
N LYS A 61 4.81 -4.39 -19.20
CA LYS A 61 5.05 -3.38 -18.17
C LYS A 61 4.35 -3.72 -16.86
N VAL A 62 3.18 -4.36 -16.94
CA VAL A 62 2.49 -4.88 -15.77
C VAL A 62 3.28 -6.03 -15.14
N ALA A 63 3.78 -6.96 -15.95
CA ALA A 63 4.58 -8.09 -15.49
C ALA A 63 5.92 -7.65 -14.88
N GLU A 64 6.59 -6.66 -15.48
CA GLU A 64 7.82 -6.05 -14.95
C GLU A 64 7.57 -5.44 -13.57
N TYR A 65 6.56 -4.59 -13.44
CA TYR A 65 6.25 -3.96 -12.16
C TYR A 65 5.89 -4.98 -11.08
N LEU A 66 5.06 -5.98 -11.40
CA LEU A 66 4.69 -7.02 -10.45
C LEU A 66 5.93 -7.80 -9.99
N ARG A 67 6.81 -8.21 -10.90
CA ARG A 67 8.04 -8.93 -10.55
C ARG A 67 8.96 -8.10 -9.66
N ASP A 68 9.14 -6.83 -9.98
CA ASP A 68 10.14 -5.98 -9.33
C ASP A 68 9.68 -5.48 -7.96
N HIS A 69 8.37 -5.43 -7.71
CA HIS A 69 7.79 -4.92 -6.46
C HIS A 69 7.09 -5.98 -5.60
N LEU A 70 6.97 -7.24 -6.04
CA LEU A 70 6.23 -8.28 -5.29
C LEU A 70 6.75 -8.45 -3.86
N SER A 71 8.07 -8.45 -3.66
CA SER A 71 8.69 -8.58 -2.33
C SER A 71 8.31 -7.42 -1.40
N GLU A 72 8.23 -6.18 -1.92
CA GLU A 72 7.81 -5.01 -1.15
C GLU A 72 6.35 -5.16 -0.65
N ILE A 73 5.48 -5.80 -1.45
CA ILE A 73 4.09 -6.10 -1.07
C ILE A 73 4.06 -7.12 0.07
N GLU A 74 4.87 -8.17 -0.04
CA GLU A 74 4.95 -9.24 0.96
C GLU A 74 5.45 -8.71 2.31
N GLU A 75 6.52 -7.92 2.30
CA GLU A 75 7.08 -7.28 3.50
C GLU A 75 6.07 -6.38 4.21
N LEU A 76 5.31 -5.60 3.43
CA LEU A 76 4.27 -4.74 3.98
C LEU A 76 3.12 -5.56 4.59
N LEU A 77 2.72 -6.66 3.96
CA LEU A 77 1.69 -7.55 4.49
C LEU A 77 2.11 -8.20 5.80
N VAL A 78 3.37 -8.62 5.93
CA VAL A 78 3.93 -9.14 7.18
C VAL A 78 3.87 -8.09 8.27
N THR A 79 4.29 -6.86 7.96
CA THR A 79 4.27 -5.73 8.89
C THR A 79 2.85 -5.46 9.40
N LEU A 80 1.87 -5.31 8.51
CA LEU A 80 0.48 -5.00 8.87
C LEU A 80 -0.20 -6.12 9.67
N ARG A 81 0.07 -7.41 9.36
CA ARG A 81 -0.48 -8.54 10.14
C ARG A 81 0.00 -8.55 11.58
N GLY A 82 1.23 -8.10 11.84
CA GLY A 82 1.77 -7.96 13.19
C GLY A 82 0.97 -6.98 14.06
N PHE A 83 0.20 -6.07 13.43
CA PHE A 83 -0.66 -5.13 14.13
C PHE A 83 -2.13 -5.56 14.19
N ALA A 84 -2.66 -6.23 13.16
CA ALA A 84 -4.06 -6.66 13.09
C ALA A 84 -4.43 -7.89 13.96
N SER A 85 -3.49 -8.42 14.77
CA SER A 85 -3.67 -9.64 15.58
C SER A 85 -3.62 -9.38 17.09
N LYS A 86 -3.87 -8.15 17.54
CA LYS A 86 -3.90 -7.76 18.97
C LYS A 86 -5.23 -7.08 19.30
#